data_AF-S8DRP7-F1
#
_entry.id   AF-S8DRP7-F1
#
_cell.length_a   1.000
_cell.length_b   1.000
_cell.length_c   1.000
_cell.angle_alpha   90.00
_cell.angle_beta   90.00
_cell.angle_gamma   90.00
#
_symmetry.space_group_name_H-M   'P 1'
#
loop_
_entity.id
_entity.type
_entity.pdbx_description
1 polymer ?
#
loop_
_entity_poly.entity_id
_entity_poly.type
_entity_poly.pdbx_seq_one_letter_code
_entity_poly.pdbx_strand_id
1 'polypeptide(L)'
;MPLPEAPKYPCPYLSAEEINKYLPPLYDQGWRIGSSHFTLPKHVATDAVQAPELAKEFFFAREHSEAGIAFIEEVERLQSQENHHCTVLVNSVCVHVRIHTHSARPLAPASTSNVKPQTKPGITLRDVRLATLLEEAFRPYLTAGTALWRSQLRNIRATVRPMTVGGIERLRHVGGRRNVWAFDPACPVCGQKHRGEDCPQKHEVAPPSPCRKCGQMHWQFLCDAQ
;
A
#
# COMPACT_ATOMS: atom_id res chain seq x y z
N MET A 1 -2.91 20.01 2.59
CA MET A 1 -3.23 18.87 3.48
C MET A 1 -2.76 19.26 4.86
N PRO A 2 -3.54 19.06 5.95
CA PRO A 2 -3.06 19.43 7.27
C PRO A 2 -1.82 18.60 7.60
N LEU A 3 -0.69 19.27 7.85
CA LEU A 3 0.55 18.63 8.27
C LEU A 3 0.35 18.07 9.70
N PRO A 4 0.49 16.75 9.94
CA PRO A 4 0.38 16.20 11.28
C PRO A 4 1.49 16.75 12.18
N GLU A 5 1.22 16.92 13.48
CA GLU A 5 2.28 17.25 14.45
C GLU A 5 3.34 16.14 14.49
N ALA A 6 4.58 16.51 14.81
CA ALA A 6 5.66 15.54 14.96
C ALA A 6 5.36 14.61 16.14
N PRO A 7 5.14 13.30 15.93
CA PRO A 7 4.75 12.40 17.00
C PRO A 7 5.92 12.12 17.94
N LYS A 8 5.61 11.93 19.23
CA LYS A 8 6.59 11.54 20.25
C LYS A 8 7.05 10.09 20.04
N TYR A 9 8.25 9.77 20.55
CA TYR A 9 8.77 8.41 20.61
C TYR A 9 8.27 7.70 21.90
N PRO A 10 7.92 6.39 21.85
CA PRO A 10 7.82 5.53 20.67
C PRO A 10 6.60 5.85 19.82
N CYS A 11 6.71 5.67 18.50
CA CYS A 11 5.63 6.01 17.58
C CYS A 11 4.63 4.85 17.44
N PRO A 12 3.38 5.02 17.89
CA PRO A 12 2.35 4.01 17.69
C PRO A 12 1.95 3.91 16.21
N TYR A 13 1.34 2.78 15.84
CA TYR A 13 0.61 2.67 14.59
C TYR A 13 -0.47 3.74 14.50
N LEU A 14 -0.82 4.09 13.26
CA LEU A 14 -1.94 5.00 13.02
C LEU A 14 -3.22 4.48 13.71
N SER A 15 -3.87 5.37 14.44
CA SER A 15 -5.22 5.14 14.97
C SER A 15 -6.26 5.17 13.85
N ALA A 16 -7.48 4.69 14.13
CA ALA A 16 -8.57 4.78 13.17
C ALA A 16 -8.90 6.24 12.80
N GLU A 17 -8.80 7.16 13.76
CA GLU A 17 -9.01 8.60 13.54
C GLU A 17 -7.93 9.17 12.62
N GLU A 18 -6.66 8.86 12.89
CA GLU A 18 -5.53 9.32 12.07
C GLU A 18 -5.59 8.75 10.65
N ILE A 19 -5.98 7.48 10.50
CA ILE A 19 -6.21 6.85 9.20
C ILE A 19 -7.24 7.64 8.40
N ASN A 20 -8.41 7.90 8.99
CA ASN A 20 -9.50 8.61 8.31
C ASN A 20 -9.15 10.07 8.01
N LYS A 21 -8.34 10.71 8.86
CA LYS A 21 -7.95 12.11 8.72
C LYS A 21 -6.86 12.31 7.66
N TYR A 22 -5.83 11.47 7.66
CA TYR A 22 -4.59 11.76 6.93
C TYR A 22 -4.35 10.88 5.69
N LEU A 23 -4.86 9.65 5.64
CA LEU A 23 -4.62 8.79 4.49
C LEU A 23 -5.44 9.16 3.24
N PRO A 24 -6.73 9.58 3.31
CA PRO A 24 -7.49 9.92 2.12
C PRO A 24 -6.84 11.04 1.28
N PRO A 25 -6.37 12.16 1.87
CA PRO A 25 -5.69 13.18 1.08
C PRO A 25 -4.40 12.69 0.41
N LEU A 26 -3.63 11.82 1.08
CA LEU A 26 -2.44 11.20 0.49
C LEU A 26 -2.83 10.25 -0.67
N TYR A 27 -3.88 9.45 -0.50
CA TYR A 27 -4.40 8.58 -1.55
C TYR A 27 -4.90 9.37 -2.77
N ASP A 28 -5.50 10.53 -2.53
CA ASP A 28 -5.94 11.44 -3.57
C ASP A 28 -4.78 12.03 -4.37
N GLN A 29 -3.58 12.06 -3.77
CA GLN A 29 -2.31 12.45 -4.38
C GLN A 29 -1.53 11.23 -4.93
N GLY A 30 -2.14 10.05 -5.04
CA GLY A 30 -1.52 8.87 -5.64
C GLY A 30 -0.61 8.07 -4.71
N TRP A 31 -0.55 8.41 -3.41
CA TRP A 31 0.08 7.52 -2.42
C TRP A 31 -0.71 6.23 -2.26
N ARG A 32 -0.01 5.18 -1.85
CA ARG A 32 -0.57 3.84 -1.67
C ARG A 32 0.09 3.11 -0.52
N ILE A 33 -0.58 2.11 0.03
CA ILE A 33 0.03 1.21 1.02
C ILE A 33 0.45 -0.08 0.35
N GLY A 34 1.75 -0.38 0.36
CA GLY A 34 2.34 -1.60 -0.17
C GLY A 34 2.93 -2.49 0.93
N SER A 35 3.50 -3.62 0.52
CA SER A 35 4.37 -4.46 1.35
C SER A 35 5.83 -4.18 1.06
N SER A 36 6.66 -4.21 2.10
CA SER A 36 8.12 -4.16 1.97
C SER A 36 8.70 -5.23 1.05
N HIS A 37 7.98 -6.33 0.87
CA HIS A 37 8.35 -7.48 0.04
C HIS A 37 8.32 -7.21 -1.48
N PHE A 38 7.59 -6.20 -1.98
CA PHE A 38 7.42 -6.00 -3.44
C PHE A 38 8.72 -5.72 -4.20
N THR A 39 9.76 -5.25 -3.51
CA THR A 39 11.03 -4.83 -4.14
C THR A 39 12.16 -5.81 -3.93
N LEU A 40 11.97 -6.84 -3.10
CA LEU A 40 13.02 -7.81 -2.88
C LEU A 40 13.17 -8.68 -4.14
N PRO A 41 14.39 -8.89 -4.65
CA PRO A 41 14.61 -9.84 -5.72
C PRO A 41 14.05 -11.20 -5.30
N LYS A 42 13.26 -11.84 -6.17
CA LYS A 42 12.51 -13.09 -5.87
C LYS A 42 13.37 -14.25 -5.36
N HIS A 43 14.69 -14.15 -5.51
CA HIS A 43 15.65 -15.19 -5.17
C HIS A 43 16.34 -14.99 -3.82
N VAL A 44 16.09 -13.86 -3.14
CA VAL A 44 16.61 -13.66 -1.78
C VAL A 44 15.53 -14.11 -0.81
N ALA A 45 15.67 -15.34 -0.30
CA ALA A 45 14.93 -15.76 0.87
C ALA A 45 15.40 -14.87 2.03
N THR A 46 14.61 -13.87 2.40
CA THR A 46 14.95 -13.01 3.53
C THR A 46 14.03 -13.33 4.69
N ASP A 47 14.63 -13.58 5.85
CA ASP A 47 13.99 -13.46 7.16
C ASP A 47 13.63 -11.99 7.51
N ALA A 48 13.66 -11.08 6.52
CA ALA A 48 13.37 -9.68 6.72
C ALA A 48 11.93 -9.50 7.19
N VAL A 49 11.78 -8.76 8.28
CA VAL A 49 10.50 -8.43 8.87
C VAL A 49 9.68 -7.62 7.86
N GLN A 50 8.65 -8.25 7.31
CA GLN A 50 7.76 -7.62 6.35
C GLN A 50 6.98 -6.49 7.03
N ALA A 51 6.83 -5.36 6.34
CA ALA A 51 6.15 -4.17 6.84
C ALA A 51 5.12 -3.67 5.82
N PRO A 52 3.95 -3.16 6.26
CA PRO A 52 3.20 -2.24 5.43
C PRO A 52 3.99 -0.94 5.29
N GLU A 53 3.99 -0.37 4.10
CA GLU A 53 4.74 0.84 3.77
C GLU A 53 3.87 1.81 2.98
N LEU A 54 4.01 3.09 3.26
CA LEU A 54 3.45 4.15 2.44
C LEU A 54 4.38 4.40 1.25
N ALA A 55 3.88 4.29 0.03
CA ALA A 55 4.70 4.31 -1.18
C ALA A 55 4.10 5.21 -2.27
N LYS A 56 4.98 5.86 -3.04
CA LYS A 56 4.62 6.69 -4.20
C LYS A 56 5.75 6.76 -5.23
N GLU A 57 5.35 6.90 -6.49
CA GLU A 57 6.22 7.15 -7.63
C GLU A 57 6.07 8.62 -8.07
N PHE A 58 7.17 9.37 -8.03
CA PHE A 58 7.28 10.75 -8.49
C PHE A 58 7.94 10.74 -9.87
N PHE A 59 7.15 11.03 -10.91
CA PHE A 59 7.59 10.99 -12.29
C PHE A 59 8.02 12.37 -12.78
N PHE A 60 9.13 12.39 -13.51
CA PHE A 60 9.69 13.56 -14.16
C PHE A 60 9.67 13.40 -15.68
N ALA A 61 9.59 14.51 -16.40
CA ALA A 61 9.75 14.49 -17.85
C ALA A 61 11.19 14.07 -18.19
N ARG A 62 11.38 13.35 -19.30
CA ARG A 62 12.68 12.74 -19.61
C ARG A 62 13.74 13.79 -19.93
N GLU A 63 13.30 14.88 -20.54
CA GLU A 63 14.05 16.09 -20.85
C GLU A 63 14.40 16.92 -19.61
N HIS A 64 13.83 16.61 -18.44
CA HIS A 64 14.03 17.30 -17.16
C HIS A 64 14.60 16.38 -16.07
N SER A 65 15.56 15.54 -16.43
CA SER A 65 16.17 14.58 -15.49
C SER A 65 16.83 15.25 -14.27
N GLU A 66 17.35 16.46 -14.44
CA GLU A 66 17.93 17.30 -13.40
C GLU A 66 16.93 17.68 -12.31
N ALA A 67 15.65 17.83 -12.65
CA ALA A 67 14.58 18.08 -11.69
C ALA A 67 14.37 16.88 -10.76
N GLY A 68 14.54 15.66 -11.27
CA GLY A 68 14.50 14.44 -10.47
C GLY A 68 15.64 14.36 -9.47
N ILE A 69 16.85 14.77 -9.88
CA ILE A 69 18.03 14.84 -9.00
C ILE A 69 17.81 15.87 -7.89
N ALA A 70 17.38 17.09 -8.24
CA ALA A 70 17.08 18.13 -7.26
C ALA A 70 16.00 17.69 -6.26
N PHE A 71 14.99 16.94 -6.71
CA PHE A 71 13.98 16.40 -5.80
C PHE A 71 14.54 15.33 -4.85
N ILE A 72 15.53 14.52 -5.26
CA ILE A 72 16.19 13.55 -4.38
C ILE A 72 16.97 14.27 -3.26
N GLU A 73 17.69 15.35 -3.59
CA GLU A 73 18.39 16.18 -2.60
C GLU A 73 17.41 16.77 -1.57
N GLU A 74 16.23 17.20 -2.03
CA GLU A 74 15.17 17.70 -1.17
C GLU A 74 14.57 16.60 -0.27
N VAL A 75 14.43 15.37 -0.79
CA VAL A 75 14.03 14.20 0.00
C VAL A 75 15.05 13.91 1.10
N GLU A 76 16.35 13.95 0.80
CA GLU A 76 17.42 13.76 1.80
C GLU A 76 17.40 14.84 2.89
N ARG A 77 17.24 16.10 2.48
CA ARG A 77 17.10 17.24 3.40
C ARG A 77 15.91 17.06 4.34
N LEU A 78 14.74 16.68 3.81
CA LEU A 78 13.52 16.49 4.61
C LEU A 78 13.61 15.29 5.56
N GLN A 79 14.21 14.16 5.13
CA GLN A 79 14.46 13.02 6.02
C GLN A 79 15.34 13.41 7.22
N SER A 80 16.36 14.22 6.97
CA SER A 80 17.27 14.70 8.01
C SER A 80 16.57 15.63 8.99
N GLN A 81 15.72 16.55 8.50
CA GLN A 81 14.95 17.46 9.34
C GLN A 81 13.91 16.75 10.21
N GLU A 82 13.21 15.77 9.65
CA GLU A 82 12.21 14.98 10.37
C GLU A 82 12.84 13.89 11.24
N ASN A 83 14.16 13.69 11.13
CA ASN A 83 14.90 12.57 11.73
C ASN A 83 14.16 11.24 11.48
N HIS A 84 13.74 11.04 10.21
CA HIS A 84 12.90 9.93 9.79
C HIS A 84 13.24 9.56 8.34
N HIS A 85 13.70 8.33 8.13
CA HIS A 85 14.22 7.89 6.83
C HIS A 85 13.17 7.14 6.02
N CYS A 86 13.24 7.30 4.70
CA CYS A 86 12.52 6.55 3.70
C CYS A 86 13.51 5.80 2.79
N THR A 87 13.03 4.79 2.08
CA THR A 87 13.79 4.17 0.99
C THR A 87 13.48 4.90 -0.31
N VAL A 88 14.53 5.32 -1.02
CA VAL A 88 14.44 5.97 -2.32
C VAL A 88 15.01 5.03 -3.39
N LEU A 89 14.22 4.75 -4.42
CA LEU A 89 14.63 3.97 -5.59
C LEU A 89 14.49 4.86 -6.83
N VAL A 90 15.58 5.01 -7.58
CA VAL A 90 15.62 5.91 -8.73
C VAL A 90 15.71 5.08 -10.01
N ASN A 91 14.89 5.44 -11.00
CA ASN A 91 15.07 5.01 -12.39
C ASN A 91 15.12 6.24 -13.30
N SER A 92 15.24 6.03 -14.61
CA SER A 92 15.47 7.11 -15.59
C SER A 92 14.42 8.21 -15.64
N VAL A 93 13.19 7.97 -15.13
CA VAL A 93 12.09 8.94 -15.22
C VAL A 93 11.26 9.04 -13.93
N CYS A 94 11.70 8.38 -12.85
CA CYS A 94 10.90 8.24 -11.65
C CYS A 94 11.78 8.10 -10.39
N VAL A 95 11.36 8.80 -9.34
CA VAL A 95 11.82 8.62 -7.96
C VAL A 95 10.72 7.90 -7.20
N HIS A 96 10.97 6.66 -6.80
CA HIS A 96 10.04 5.86 -6.00
C HIS A 96 10.43 5.96 -4.54
N VAL A 97 9.53 6.51 -3.72
CA VAL A 97 9.69 6.68 -2.28
C VAL A 97 8.84 5.66 -1.54
N ARG A 98 9.40 5.06 -0.49
CA ARG A 98 8.73 4.11 0.40
C ARG A 98 9.08 4.42 1.84
N ILE A 99 8.07 4.51 2.69
CA ILE A 99 8.20 5.00 4.06
C ILE A 99 7.49 4.06 5.02
N HIS A 100 8.21 3.63 6.05
CA HIS A 100 7.66 2.97 7.22
C HIS A 100 8.57 3.23 8.41
N THR A 101 8.01 3.07 9.60
CA THR A 101 8.76 3.22 10.85
C THR A 101 9.17 1.84 11.35
N HIS A 102 10.48 1.57 11.41
CA HIS A 102 11.02 0.29 11.91
C HIS A 102 10.72 0.04 13.39
N SER A 103 10.70 1.11 14.20
CA SER A 103 10.48 1.08 15.65
C SER A 103 9.00 1.21 16.05
N ALA A 104 8.09 1.06 15.08
CA ALA A 104 6.67 1.26 15.32
C ALA A 104 6.10 0.23 16.31
N ARG A 105 5.07 0.64 17.05
CA ARG A 105 4.41 -0.20 18.05
C ARG A 105 2.91 -0.31 17.76
N PRO A 106 2.35 -1.54 17.77
CA PRO A 106 0.90 -1.69 17.76
C PRO A 106 0.26 -0.89 18.90
N LEU A 107 -0.92 -0.33 18.64
CA LEU A 107 -1.73 0.30 19.68
C LEU A 107 -2.02 -0.72 20.78
N ALA A 108 -1.89 -0.30 22.04
CA ALA A 108 -2.15 -1.18 23.17
C ALA A 108 -3.59 -1.70 23.09
N PRO A 109 -3.83 -3.01 23.22
CA PRO A 109 -5.19 -3.54 23.27
C PRO A 109 -5.92 -2.91 24.46
N ALA A 110 -7.19 -2.53 24.25
CA ALA A 110 -7.99 -1.81 25.25
C ALA A 110 -8.26 -2.60 26.54
N SER A 111 -7.85 -3.88 26.63
CA SER A 111 -8.12 -4.73 27.79
C SER A 111 -7.09 -5.85 27.99
N THR A 112 -6.48 -5.85 29.19
CA THR A 112 -6.14 -7.02 30.04
C THR A 112 -4.94 -7.93 29.77
N SER A 113 -4.14 -7.78 28.70
CA SER A 113 -2.92 -8.59 28.59
C SER A 113 -1.69 -7.85 29.14
N ASN A 114 -1.02 -8.40 30.17
CA ASN A 114 0.32 -7.97 30.65
C ASN A 114 1.45 -8.15 29.62
N VAL A 115 1.12 -8.41 28.35
CA VAL A 115 2.07 -8.61 27.27
C VAL A 115 2.55 -7.24 26.79
N LYS A 116 3.85 -6.96 26.96
CA LYS A 116 4.46 -5.75 26.42
C LYS A 116 4.30 -5.74 24.88
N PRO A 117 3.74 -4.69 24.26
CA PRO A 117 3.57 -4.64 22.82
C PRO A 117 4.93 -4.75 22.12
N GLN A 118 5.07 -5.76 21.27
CA GLN A 118 6.30 -6.01 20.52
C GLN A 118 6.49 -4.93 19.46
N THR A 119 7.70 -4.38 19.37
CA THR A 119 8.09 -3.50 18.27
C THR A 119 7.95 -4.25 16.95
N LYS A 120 7.15 -3.71 16.03
CA LYS A 120 6.88 -4.32 14.73
C LYS A 120 6.81 -3.20 13.69
N PRO A 121 7.64 -3.23 12.63
CA PRO A 121 7.63 -2.21 11.59
C PRO A 121 6.23 -1.95 11.04
N GLY A 122 5.89 -0.70 10.76
CA GLY A 122 4.57 -0.34 10.25
C GLY A 122 4.45 1.15 9.96
N ILE A 123 3.24 1.58 9.62
CA ILE A 123 2.96 2.97 9.28
C ILE A 123 2.50 3.72 10.54
N THR A 124 3.14 4.85 10.79
CA THR A 124 2.90 5.76 11.91
C THR A 124 2.66 7.19 11.39
N LEU A 125 2.35 8.12 12.29
CA LEU A 125 2.23 9.54 11.92
C LEU A 125 3.52 10.15 11.37
N ARG A 126 4.71 9.61 11.69
CA ARG A 126 5.97 10.09 11.10
C ARG A 126 6.02 9.86 9.59
N ASP A 127 5.55 8.69 9.17
CA ASP A 127 5.51 8.30 7.77
C ASP A 127 4.55 9.20 6.99
N VAL A 128 3.37 9.46 7.56
CA VAL A 128 2.35 10.37 7.01
C VAL A 128 2.87 11.80 6.91
N ARG A 129 3.56 12.28 7.96
CA ARG A 129 4.13 13.64 8.00
C ARG A 129 5.21 13.82 6.94
N LEU A 130 6.15 12.89 6.84
CA LEU A 130 7.18 12.93 5.80
C LEU A 130 6.56 12.88 4.40
N ALA A 131 5.60 11.97 4.16
CA ALA A 131 4.89 11.91 2.88
C ALA A 131 4.19 13.24 2.53
N THR A 132 3.60 13.91 3.51
CA THR A 132 2.98 15.24 3.32
C THR A 132 3.99 16.29 2.89
N LEU A 133 5.14 16.35 3.55
CA LEU A 133 6.21 17.30 3.21
C LEU A 133 6.78 17.03 1.81
N LEU A 134 6.91 15.75 1.44
CA LEU A 134 7.35 15.37 0.10
C LEU A 134 6.37 15.83 -1.00
N GLU A 135 5.05 15.79 -0.75
CA GLU A 135 4.06 16.35 -1.69
C GLU A 135 4.16 17.87 -1.84
N GLU A 136 4.44 18.56 -0.74
CA GLU A 136 4.65 20.01 -0.76
C GLU A 136 5.93 20.36 -1.53
N ALA A 137 7.02 19.66 -1.26
CA ALA A 137 8.29 19.78 -1.97
C ALA A 137 8.19 19.42 -3.46
N PHE A 138 7.30 18.50 -3.82
CA PHE A 138 7.11 18.09 -5.21
C PHE A 138 6.28 19.09 -6.04
N ARG A 139 5.45 19.91 -5.38
CA ARG A 139 4.50 20.81 -6.06
C ARG A 139 5.15 21.82 -7.02
N PRO A 140 6.29 22.47 -6.71
CA PRO A 140 6.96 23.38 -7.64
C PRO A 140 7.31 22.71 -8.98
N TYR A 141 7.74 21.45 -8.96
CA TYR A 141 8.08 20.69 -10.17
C TYR A 141 6.85 20.41 -11.04
N LEU A 142 5.69 20.16 -10.43
CA LEU A 142 4.43 20.03 -11.17
C LEU A 142 4.01 21.34 -11.82
N THR A 143 4.10 22.45 -11.07
CA THR A 143 3.73 23.79 -11.58
C THR A 143 4.65 24.23 -12.71
N ALA A 144 5.95 23.90 -12.63
CA ALA A 144 6.94 24.22 -13.65
C ALA A 144 6.86 23.32 -14.90
N GLY A 145 6.03 22.27 -14.89
CA GLY A 145 5.94 21.30 -16.00
C GLY A 145 7.15 20.36 -16.12
N THR A 146 8.08 20.37 -15.16
CA THR A 146 9.24 19.47 -15.14
C THR A 146 8.89 18.10 -14.56
N ALA A 147 7.85 18.03 -13.72
CA ALA A 147 7.24 16.80 -13.26
C ALA A 147 5.98 16.42 -14.06
N LEU A 148 5.72 15.12 -14.19
CA LEU A 148 4.56 14.60 -14.89
C LEU A 148 3.35 14.50 -13.97
N TRP A 149 2.20 14.97 -14.46
CA TRP A 149 0.90 14.91 -13.78
C TRP A 149 0.50 13.50 -13.33
N ARG A 150 1.00 12.45 -14.01
CA ARG A 150 0.74 11.05 -13.66
C ARG A 150 1.22 10.66 -12.26
N SER A 151 2.13 11.42 -11.67
CA SER A 151 2.53 11.28 -10.26
C SER A 151 1.37 11.52 -9.29
N GLN A 152 0.32 12.21 -9.74
CA GLN A 152 -0.88 12.53 -8.97
C GLN A 152 -2.08 11.63 -9.34
N LEU A 153 -1.88 10.65 -10.23
CA LEU A 153 -2.95 9.75 -10.63
C LEU A 153 -3.35 8.81 -9.49
N ARG A 154 -4.66 8.76 -9.23
CA ARG A 154 -5.31 7.80 -8.32
C ARG A 154 -5.41 6.40 -8.91
N ASN A 155 -4.40 5.92 -9.64
CA ASN A 155 -4.57 4.75 -10.49
C ASN A 155 -4.26 3.43 -9.78
N ILE A 156 -4.99 3.13 -8.69
CA ILE A 156 -4.74 1.91 -7.92
C ILE A 156 -6.04 1.32 -7.32
N ARG A 157 -6.15 -0.01 -7.41
CA ARG A 157 -7.22 -0.86 -6.82
C ARG A 157 -7.49 -0.50 -5.36
N ALA A 158 -8.75 -0.61 -4.92
CA ALA A 158 -9.18 -0.29 -3.55
C ALA A 158 -8.39 -1.03 -2.46
N THR A 159 -7.88 -2.24 -2.75
CA THR A 159 -7.06 -3.02 -1.82
C THR A 159 -5.78 -2.33 -1.38
N VAL A 160 -5.27 -1.36 -2.13
CA VAL A 160 -4.02 -0.64 -1.84
C VAL A 160 -4.28 0.69 -1.09
N ARG A 161 -5.55 0.94 -0.75
CA ARG A 161 -6.05 2.10 0.01
C ARG A 161 -6.88 1.66 1.23
N PRO A 162 -6.31 0.85 2.14
CA PRO A 162 -7.05 0.36 3.29
C PRO A 162 -7.41 1.50 4.25
N MET A 163 -8.69 1.59 4.60
CA MET A 163 -9.22 2.60 5.52
C MET A 163 -9.35 2.11 6.97
N THR A 164 -8.69 1.00 7.32
CA THR A 164 -8.73 0.42 8.67
C THR A 164 -7.36 -0.14 9.05
N VAL A 165 -7.04 -0.15 10.35
CA VAL A 165 -5.79 -0.74 10.87
C VAL A 165 -5.63 -2.19 10.41
N GLY A 166 -6.68 -3.00 10.50
CA GLY A 166 -6.67 -4.39 10.01
C GLY A 166 -6.48 -4.49 8.50
N GLY A 167 -6.99 -3.53 7.72
CA GLY A 167 -6.75 -3.44 6.29
C GLY A 167 -5.27 -3.16 5.95
N ILE A 168 -4.63 -2.25 6.68
CA ILE A 168 -3.20 -1.95 6.55
C ILE A 168 -2.37 -3.17 6.90
N GLU A 169 -2.65 -3.82 8.03
CA GLU A 169 -1.90 -5.01 8.46
C GLU A 169 -2.02 -6.19 7.49
N ARG A 170 -3.19 -6.38 6.86
CA ARG A 170 -3.35 -7.40 5.81
C ARG A 170 -2.37 -7.20 4.66
N LEU A 171 -1.99 -5.96 4.34
CA LEU A 171 -1.06 -5.66 3.25
C LEU A 171 0.39 -5.96 3.58
N ARG A 172 0.75 -6.19 4.85
CA ARG A 172 2.10 -6.60 5.24
C ARG A 172 2.64 -7.76 4.40
N HIS A 173 1.76 -8.70 4.07
CA HIS A 173 2.09 -9.94 3.35
C HIS A 173 1.64 -9.96 1.89
N VAL A 174 0.96 -8.90 1.43
CA VAL A 174 0.51 -8.79 0.04
C VAL A 174 1.69 -8.25 -0.75
N GLY A 175 2.54 -9.13 -1.28
CA GLY A 175 3.79 -8.75 -1.93
C GLY A 175 4.59 -9.94 -2.46
N GLY A 176 4.38 -11.12 -1.88
CA GLY A 176 4.67 -12.33 -2.62
C GLY A 176 3.66 -12.42 -3.76
N ARG A 177 4.11 -12.63 -4.99
CA ARG A 177 3.32 -13.42 -5.96
C ARG A 177 3.14 -14.85 -5.43
N ARG A 178 2.64 -15.04 -4.20
CA ARG A 178 1.55 -15.99 -4.07
C ARG A 178 0.53 -15.39 -4.99
N ASN A 179 0.30 -16.07 -6.10
CA ASN A 179 -0.86 -15.79 -6.92
C ASN A 179 -2.00 -15.40 -5.96
N VAL A 180 -2.77 -14.38 -6.27
CA VAL A 180 -4.08 -14.26 -5.63
C VAL A 180 -4.90 -15.56 -5.89
N TRP A 181 -4.42 -16.41 -6.82
CA TRP A 181 -4.73 -17.83 -7.07
C TRP A 181 -3.96 -18.90 -6.23
N ALA A 182 -3.15 -18.53 -5.24
CA ALA A 182 -2.33 -19.46 -4.42
C ALA A 182 -2.57 -19.31 -2.91
N PHE A 183 -3.48 -18.43 -2.48
CA PHE A 183 -4.55 -19.00 -1.67
C PHE A 183 -5.26 -19.92 -2.62
N ASP A 184 -5.14 -21.22 -2.42
CA ASP A 184 -6.05 -22.19 -3.04
C ASP A 184 -7.42 -21.78 -2.48
N PRO A 185 -8.19 -20.91 -3.17
CA PRO A 185 -9.38 -20.36 -2.57
C PRO A 185 -10.28 -21.57 -2.39
N ALA A 186 -10.72 -21.80 -1.17
CA ALA A 186 -11.81 -22.73 -0.91
C ALA A 186 -12.82 -22.58 -2.05
N CYS A 187 -13.10 -23.68 -2.75
CA CYS A 187 -13.92 -23.70 -3.95
C CYS A 187 -15.16 -22.84 -3.68
N PRO A 188 -15.47 -21.85 -4.53
CA PRO A 188 -16.56 -20.93 -4.23
C PRO A 188 -17.93 -21.63 -4.19
N VAL A 189 -18.01 -22.85 -4.73
CA VAL A 189 -19.19 -23.71 -4.74
C VAL A 189 -19.34 -24.48 -3.42
N CYS A 190 -18.29 -25.16 -2.95
CA CYS A 190 -18.39 -26.14 -1.85
C CYS A 190 -17.39 -25.94 -0.69
N GLY A 191 -16.50 -24.96 -0.80
CA GLY A 191 -15.49 -24.63 0.21
C GLY A 191 -14.27 -25.56 0.30
N GLN A 192 -14.18 -26.61 -0.53
CA GLN A 192 -13.05 -27.56 -0.54
C GLN A 192 -11.90 -27.09 -1.45
N LYS A 193 -10.73 -27.72 -1.36
CA LYS A 193 -9.56 -27.35 -2.18
C LYS A 193 -9.64 -27.93 -3.61
N HIS A 194 -10.20 -27.17 -4.54
CA HIS A 194 -10.17 -27.40 -5.99
C HIS A 194 -10.65 -26.15 -6.76
N ARG A 195 -10.45 -26.11 -8.08
CA ARG A 195 -11.01 -25.04 -8.94
C ARG A 195 -12.52 -25.20 -9.04
N GLY A 196 -13.26 -24.08 -9.08
CA GLY A 196 -14.73 -24.12 -9.23
C GLY A 196 -15.20 -24.90 -10.47
N GLU A 197 -14.43 -24.86 -11.56
CA GLU A 197 -14.65 -25.63 -12.80
C GLU A 197 -14.63 -27.14 -12.58
N ASP A 198 -13.86 -27.62 -11.60
CA ASP A 198 -13.71 -29.04 -11.26
C ASP A 198 -14.66 -29.48 -10.14
N CYS A 199 -15.48 -28.56 -9.60
CA CYS A 199 -16.35 -28.89 -8.48
C CYS A 199 -17.49 -29.82 -8.91
N PRO A 200 -17.71 -30.96 -8.24
CA PRO A 200 -18.83 -31.86 -8.56
C PRO A 200 -20.18 -31.18 -8.33
N GLN A 201 -20.25 -30.20 -7.43
CA GLN A 201 -21.48 -29.48 -7.06
C GLN A 201 -21.72 -28.22 -7.88
N LYS A 202 -20.92 -27.93 -8.93
CA LYS A 202 -20.97 -26.67 -9.69
C LYS A 202 -22.31 -26.38 -10.37
N HIS A 203 -23.14 -27.41 -10.58
CA HIS A 203 -24.50 -27.27 -11.13
C HIS A 203 -25.60 -27.32 -10.06
N GLU A 204 -25.27 -27.71 -8.82
CA GLU A 204 -26.23 -27.89 -7.73
C GLU A 204 -26.32 -26.67 -6.82
N VAL A 205 -25.23 -25.91 -6.69
CA VAL A 205 -25.15 -24.71 -5.84
C VAL A 205 -25.22 -23.46 -6.70
N ALA A 206 -26.23 -22.62 -6.48
CA ALA A 206 -26.36 -21.33 -7.16
C ALA A 206 -25.31 -20.33 -6.65
N PRO A 207 -24.74 -19.47 -7.52
CA PRO A 207 -23.85 -18.40 -7.08
C PRO A 207 -24.61 -17.35 -6.25
N PRO A 208 -23.93 -16.55 -5.41
CA PRO A 208 -24.57 -15.51 -4.60
C PRO A 208 -25.09 -14.32 -5.41
N SER A 209 -24.73 -14.23 -6.69
CA SER A 209 -25.15 -13.17 -7.60
C SER A 209 -25.24 -13.71 -9.04
N PRO A 210 -26.13 -13.16 -9.88
CA PRO A 210 -26.26 -13.57 -11.28
C PRO A 210 -24.95 -13.41 -12.07
N CYS A 211 -24.80 -14.21 -13.12
CA CYS A 211 -23.66 -14.14 -14.02
C CYS A 211 -23.57 -12.76 -14.69
N ARG A 212 -22.41 -12.12 -14.61
CA ARG A 212 -22.19 -10.79 -15.18
C ARG A 212 -22.23 -10.75 -16.71
N LYS A 213 -22.11 -11.89 -17.39
CA LYS A 213 -22.09 -11.97 -18.85
C LYS A 213 -23.50 -12.03 -19.44
N CYS A 214 -24.36 -12.91 -18.94
CA CYS A 214 -25.68 -13.17 -19.50
C CYS A 214 -26.86 -12.86 -18.55
N GLY A 215 -26.58 -12.50 -17.29
CA GLY A 215 -27.60 -12.21 -16.28
C GLY A 215 -28.28 -13.44 -15.65
N GLN A 216 -27.92 -14.67 -16.04
CA GLN A 216 -28.53 -15.90 -15.54
C GLN A 216 -27.87 -16.41 -14.25
N MET A 217 -28.57 -17.25 -13.48
CA MET A 217 -28.10 -17.81 -12.20
C MET A 217 -27.20 -19.05 -12.40
N HIS A 218 -25.99 -18.83 -12.88
CA HIS A 218 -24.94 -19.86 -12.93
C HIS A 218 -23.57 -19.26 -12.63
N TRP A 219 -22.61 -20.09 -12.24
CA TRP A 219 -21.24 -19.66 -12.03
C TRP A 219 -20.63 -19.08 -13.31
N GLN A 220 -19.78 -18.07 -13.18
CA GLN A 220 -19.23 -17.36 -14.34
C GLN A 220 -18.41 -18.26 -15.27
N PHE A 221 -17.77 -19.30 -14.72
CA PHE A 221 -17.00 -20.30 -15.47
C PHE A 221 -17.86 -21.35 -16.18
N LEU A 222 -19.20 -21.34 -16.00
CA LEU A 222 -20.15 -22.18 -16.74
C LEU A 222 -20.91 -21.38 -17.82
N CYS A 223 -20.51 -20.13 -18.09
CA CYS A 223 -21.23 -19.27 -19.01
C CYS A 223 -20.83 -19.50 -20.47
N ASP A 224 -21.79 -19.89 -21.31
CA ASP A 224 -21.57 -20.06 -22.75
C ASP A 224 -21.64 -18.75 -23.56
N ALA A 225 -21.99 -17.63 -22.92
CA ALA A 225 -21.93 -16.32 -23.57
C ALA A 225 -20.45 -15.89 -23.73
N GLN A 226 -20.02 -15.76 -24.99
CA GLN A 226 -18.71 -15.20 -25.33
C GLN A 226 -18.69 -13.70 -25.06
#